data_AF-A0A8C9RFC9-F1
#
_entry.id   AF-A0A8C9RFC9-F1
#
_cell.length_a   1.000
_cell.length_b   1.000
_cell.length_c   1.000
_cell.angle_alpha   90.00
_cell.angle_beta   90.00
_cell.angle_gamma   90.00
#
_symmetry.space_group_name_H-M   'P 1'
#
loop_
_entity.id
_entity.type
_entity.pdbx_description
1 polymer ?
#
loop_
_entity_poly.entity_id
_entity_poly.type
_entity_poly.pdbx_seq_one_letter_code
_entity_poly.pdbx_strand_id
1 'polypeptide(L)'
;MHLAVKKFLVSVALLVLAVQVSSPVCVDMPPNTEVVLGKPIKLTCISCMKREEVNAKTQVNWFYVTPDKERILIFKFDGLPQEPDTRWKGRLAWNGTKDLQDLSIRIISTTLNDSGTYLCNVYRQFKFDNYEPVFTLSKEITVQVKKQVSRDITSMYSEMTMYAVLIFLTLWLLVEMIYCYRKVSKADERVQSNVTDYLAIPTKHRSNKAVPGSH
;
A
#
# COMPACT_ATOMS: atom_id res chain seq x y z
N MET A 1 16.91 -35.97 -3.80
CA MET A 1 15.76 -35.26 -4.42
C MET A 1 14.47 -35.37 -3.61
N HIS A 2 13.99 -36.57 -3.23
CA HIS A 2 12.74 -36.76 -2.48
C HIS A 2 12.62 -36.04 -1.12
N LEU A 3 13.72 -35.94 -0.35
CA LEU A 3 13.69 -35.33 0.99
C LEU A 3 13.54 -33.79 0.94
N ALA A 4 14.11 -33.15 -0.07
CA ALA A 4 13.99 -31.70 -0.27
C ALA A 4 12.58 -31.31 -0.71
N VAL A 5 11.96 -32.10 -1.59
CA VAL A 5 10.58 -31.90 -2.05
C VAL A 5 9.59 -32.08 -0.90
N LYS A 6 9.79 -33.07 -0.03
CA LYS A 6 8.94 -33.30 1.14
C LYS A 6 9.04 -32.15 2.17
N LYS A 7 10.25 -31.63 2.41
CA LYS A 7 10.45 -30.46 3.28
C LYS A 7 9.79 -29.20 2.71
N PHE A 8 9.90 -29.00 1.39
CA PHE A 8 9.25 -27.90 0.70
C PHE A 8 7.72 -27.99 0.81
N LEU A 9 7.13 -29.16 0.54
CA LEU A 9 5.68 -29.39 0.68
C LEU A 9 5.17 -29.17 2.12
N VAL A 10 5.91 -29.66 3.12
CA VAL A 10 5.57 -29.44 4.53
C VAL A 10 5.66 -27.95 4.89
N SER A 11 6.67 -27.24 4.39
CA SER A 11 6.82 -25.79 4.61
C SER A 11 5.70 -25.00 3.96
N VAL A 12 5.28 -25.36 2.75
CA VAL A 12 4.15 -24.72 2.05
C VAL A 12 2.84 -25.01 2.77
N ALA A 13 2.62 -26.25 3.23
CA ALA A 13 1.44 -26.60 4.02
C ALA A 13 1.36 -25.83 5.35
N LEU A 14 2.51 -25.64 6.03
CA LEU A 14 2.59 -24.82 7.24
C LEU A 14 2.28 -23.34 6.96
N LEU A 15 2.75 -22.81 5.83
CA LEU A 15 2.47 -21.44 5.39
C LEU A 15 0.99 -21.22 5.09
N VAL A 16 0.33 -22.19 4.43
CA VAL A 16 -1.11 -22.12 4.13
C VAL A 16 -1.95 -22.18 5.41
N LEU A 17 -1.54 -22.99 6.40
CA LEU A 17 -2.20 -23.04 7.71
C LEU A 17 -1.98 -21.77 8.57
N ALA A 18 -0.90 -21.03 8.30
CA ALA A 18 -0.61 -19.76 8.96
C ALA A 18 -1.39 -18.56 8.38
N VAL A 19 -2.07 -18.74 7.23
CA VAL A 19 -2.94 -17.70 6.68
C VAL A 19 -4.24 -17.67 7.50
N GLN A 20 -4.28 -16.78 8.49
CA GLN A 20 -5.52 -16.52 9.21
C GLN A 20 -6.54 -15.84 8.30
N VAL A 21 -7.81 -16.22 8.45
CA VAL A 21 -8.94 -15.63 7.74
C VAL A 21 -9.03 -14.15 8.13
N SER A 22 -8.76 -13.25 7.18
CA SER A 22 -8.93 -11.82 7.38
C SER A 22 -10.42 -11.48 7.34
N SER A 23 -10.97 -10.98 8.44
CA SER A 23 -12.33 -10.42 8.46
C SER A 23 -12.33 -8.98 7.92
N PRO A 24 -13.39 -8.56 7.21
CA PRO A 24 -13.56 -7.16 6.85
C PRO A 24 -13.72 -6.30 8.12
N VAL A 25 -13.05 -5.15 8.16
CA VAL A 25 -13.10 -4.20 9.29
C VAL A 25 -13.40 -2.81 8.74
N CYS A 26 -14.28 -2.07 9.40
CA CYS A 26 -14.50 -0.65 9.12
C CYS A 26 -13.27 0.16 9.56
N VAL A 27 -12.71 0.97 8.65
CA VAL A 27 -11.57 1.83 8.92
C VAL A 27 -11.90 3.26 8.57
N ASP A 28 -11.68 4.15 9.53
CA ASP A 28 -11.78 5.59 9.32
C ASP A 28 -10.53 6.09 8.56
N MET A 29 -10.71 6.48 7.30
CA MET A 29 -9.66 7.08 6.47
C MET A 29 -9.83 8.61 6.39
N PRO A 30 -8.74 9.41 6.38
CA PRO A 30 -8.83 10.83 6.10
C PRO A 30 -9.45 11.10 4.72
N PRO A 31 -10.30 12.14 4.59
CA PRO A 31 -10.98 12.46 3.34
C PRO A 31 -10.02 13.05 2.30
N ASN A 32 -10.37 12.88 1.02
CA ASN A 32 -9.67 13.57 -0.06
C ASN A 32 -10.01 15.07 -0.01
N THR A 33 -8.99 15.92 0.04
CA THR A 33 -9.14 17.38 0.18
C THR A 33 -9.04 18.11 -1.16
N GLU A 34 -8.49 17.49 -2.20
CA GLU A 34 -8.26 18.15 -3.49
C GLU A 34 -9.11 17.54 -4.61
N VAL A 35 -9.72 18.39 -5.42
CA VAL A 35 -10.50 17.99 -6.60
C VAL A 35 -10.29 18.93 -7.77
N VAL A 36 -10.34 18.39 -8.97
CA VAL A 36 -10.30 19.17 -10.21
C VAL A 36 -11.67 19.72 -10.56
N LEU A 37 -11.72 20.97 -11.03
CA LEU A 37 -12.93 21.63 -11.51
C LEU A 37 -13.75 20.74 -12.48
N GLY A 38 -15.06 20.69 -12.26
CA GLY A 38 -16.01 19.93 -13.06
C GLY A 38 -15.99 18.42 -12.81
N LYS A 39 -15.08 17.90 -11.97
CA LYS A 39 -15.06 16.50 -11.58
C LYS A 39 -15.88 16.26 -10.32
N PRO A 40 -16.52 15.09 -10.17
CA PRO A 40 -17.20 14.74 -8.94
C PRO A 40 -16.19 14.54 -7.79
N ILE A 41 -16.57 14.95 -6.58
CA ILE A 41 -15.83 14.64 -5.35
C ILE A 41 -16.75 13.92 -4.36
N LYS A 42 -16.21 12.89 -3.70
CA LYS A 42 -16.85 12.24 -2.55
C LYS A 42 -16.36 12.93 -1.28
N LEU A 43 -17.28 13.55 -0.54
CA LEU A 43 -17.03 14.07 0.80
C LEU A 43 -17.11 12.90 1.78
N THR A 44 -15.94 12.34 2.12
CA THR A 44 -15.87 11.13 2.92
C THR A 44 -16.18 11.41 4.40
N CYS A 45 -17.22 10.79 4.93
CA CYS A 45 -17.55 10.80 6.36
C CYS A 45 -17.84 9.38 6.83
N ILE A 46 -16.81 8.69 7.31
CA ILE A 46 -16.94 7.36 7.89
C ILE A 46 -17.08 7.52 9.41
N SER A 47 -17.96 6.75 10.01
CA SER A 47 -18.08 6.62 11.46
C SER A 47 -18.25 5.15 11.79
N CYS A 48 -17.16 4.46 12.08
CA CYS A 48 -17.23 3.04 12.41
C CYS A 48 -17.93 2.80 13.75
N MET A 49 -18.77 1.76 13.80
CA MET A 49 -19.40 1.32 15.05
C MET A 49 -18.42 0.44 15.82
N LYS A 50 -18.37 0.58 17.15
CA LYS A 50 -17.49 -0.27 17.99
C LYS A 50 -17.92 -1.74 17.97
N ARG A 51 -19.21 -2.00 17.77
CA ARG A 51 -19.81 -3.34 17.66
C ARG A 51 -20.87 -3.30 16.56
N GLU A 52 -20.68 -4.07 15.50
CA GLU A 52 -21.56 -4.08 14.32
C GLU A 52 -22.91 -4.77 14.57
N GLU A 53 -22.99 -5.66 15.55
CA GLU A 53 -24.20 -6.42 15.89
C GLU A 53 -25.32 -5.57 16.51
N VAL A 54 -25.00 -4.35 16.99
CA VAL A 54 -25.95 -3.50 17.70
C VAL A 54 -26.72 -2.62 16.73
N ASN A 55 -28.05 -2.66 16.79
CA ASN A 55 -28.88 -1.78 15.98
C ASN A 55 -28.88 -0.34 16.49
N ALA A 56 -28.65 0.63 15.59
CA ALA A 56 -28.69 2.05 15.90
C ALA A 56 -29.45 2.84 14.84
N LYS A 57 -30.29 3.79 15.27
CA LYS A 57 -30.86 4.80 14.37
C LYS A 57 -29.76 5.84 14.11
N THR A 58 -29.33 5.96 12.86
CA THR A 58 -28.29 6.91 12.45
C THR A 58 -28.90 8.06 11.65
N GLN A 59 -28.56 9.28 12.04
CA GLN A 59 -28.85 10.51 11.32
C GLN A 59 -27.52 11.23 11.02
N VAL A 60 -27.40 11.81 9.84
CA VAL A 60 -26.27 12.70 9.50
C VAL A 60 -26.76 14.02 8.96
N ASN A 61 -26.17 15.10 9.45
CA ASN A 61 -26.39 16.46 9.00
C ASN A 61 -25.07 17.01 8.45
N TRP A 62 -25.08 17.39 7.19
CA TRP A 62 -23.95 18.02 6.52
C TRP A 62 -24.13 19.52 6.48
N PHE A 63 -23.08 20.23 6.87
CA PHE A 63 -23.02 21.68 6.86
C PHE A 63 -21.89 22.18 5.95
N TYR A 64 -22.12 23.32 5.32
CA TYR A 64 -21.06 24.15 4.75
C TYR A 64 -20.73 25.25 5.74
N VAL A 65 -19.45 25.44 6.02
CA VAL A 65 -18.94 26.47 6.93
C VAL A 65 -18.53 27.68 6.10
N THR A 66 -19.17 28.82 6.33
CA THR A 66 -18.82 30.08 5.66
C THR A 66 -17.50 30.64 6.21
N PRO A 67 -16.86 31.60 5.51
CA PRO A 67 -15.71 32.31 6.03
C PRO A 67 -15.95 32.96 7.41
N ASP A 68 -17.19 33.38 7.67
CA ASP A 68 -17.65 33.96 8.94
C ASP A 68 -17.94 32.90 10.03
N LYS A 69 -17.61 31.63 9.76
CA LYS A 69 -17.83 30.46 10.64
C LYS A 69 -19.29 30.12 10.90
N GLU A 70 -20.22 30.62 10.09
CA GLU A 70 -21.62 30.21 10.14
C GLU A 70 -21.80 28.84 9.48
N ARG A 71 -22.70 28.02 10.02
CA ARG A 71 -22.97 26.66 9.53
C ARG A 71 -24.29 26.64 8.76
N ILE A 72 -24.22 26.42 7.45
CA ILE A 72 -25.39 26.30 6.59
C ILE A 72 -25.67 24.81 6.36
N LEU A 73 -26.87 24.33 6.71
CA LEU A 73 -27.25 22.95 6.45
C LEU A 73 -27.43 22.74 4.94
N ILE A 74 -26.65 21.82 4.36
CA ILE A 74 -26.66 21.55 2.91
C ILE A 74 -27.27 20.20 2.56
N PHE A 75 -27.24 19.23 3.48
CA PHE A 75 -27.78 17.89 3.26
C PHE A 75 -28.12 17.24 4.60
N LYS A 76 -29.23 16.50 4.66
CA LYS A 76 -29.64 15.73 5.82
C LYS A 76 -30.03 14.31 5.38
N PHE A 77 -29.64 13.33 6.16
CA PHE A 77 -30.10 11.95 6.00
C PHE A 77 -30.63 11.43 7.34
N ASP A 78 -31.93 11.08 7.36
CA ASP A 78 -32.62 10.43 8.48
C ASP A 78 -33.55 9.37 7.89
N GLY A 79 -32.98 8.23 7.50
CA GLY A 79 -33.66 7.17 6.73
C GLY A 79 -33.91 7.51 5.25
N LEU A 80 -34.20 8.76 4.94
CA LEU A 80 -34.34 9.30 3.59
C LEU A 80 -33.44 10.52 3.38
N PRO A 81 -32.84 10.68 2.18
CA PRO A 81 -32.06 11.86 1.84
C PRO A 81 -32.97 13.08 1.69
N GLN A 82 -32.58 14.18 2.33
CA GLN A 82 -33.29 15.44 2.34
C GLN A 82 -32.32 16.56 1.99
N GLU A 83 -32.66 17.34 0.97
CA GLU A 83 -31.88 18.49 0.52
C GLU A 83 -32.63 19.78 0.84
N PRO A 84 -32.09 20.64 1.73
CA PRO A 84 -32.63 21.97 1.97
C PRO A 84 -32.59 22.82 0.69
N ASP A 85 -33.51 23.80 0.60
CA ASP A 85 -33.58 24.72 -0.53
C ASP A 85 -32.45 25.76 -0.48
N THR A 86 -31.27 25.32 -0.88
CA THR A 86 -30.02 26.09 -0.89
C THR A 86 -29.38 26.00 -2.26
N ARG A 87 -28.29 26.73 -2.50
CA ARG A 87 -27.53 26.61 -3.77
C ARG A 87 -27.03 25.20 -4.06
N TRP A 88 -27.00 24.30 -3.06
CA TRP A 88 -26.53 22.91 -3.21
C TRP A 88 -27.59 21.94 -3.73
N LYS A 89 -28.85 22.36 -3.78
CA LYS A 89 -29.98 21.53 -4.22
C LYS A 89 -29.75 20.96 -5.62
N GLY A 90 -29.92 19.65 -5.77
CA GLY A 90 -29.76 18.92 -7.03
C GLY A 90 -28.31 18.71 -7.48
N ARG A 91 -27.32 19.17 -6.70
CA ARG A 91 -25.89 18.98 -7.00
C ARG A 91 -25.23 17.95 -6.08
N LEU A 92 -25.90 17.59 -4.99
CA LEU A 92 -25.47 16.59 -4.03
C LEU A 92 -26.15 15.26 -4.32
N ALA A 93 -25.47 14.17 -3.98
CA ALA A 93 -26.01 12.83 -4.06
C ALA A 93 -25.56 12.03 -2.83
N TRP A 94 -26.46 11.21 -2.30
CA TRP A 94 -26.11 10.27 -1.24
C TRP A 94 -25.13 9.21 -1.76
N ASN A 95 -24.02 9.00 -1.06
CA ASN A 95 -23.01 7.99 -1.38
C ASN A 95 -22.59 7.22 -0.11
N GLY A 96 -23.54 7.00 0.81
CA GLY A 96 -23.31 6.20 2.00
C GLY A 96 -23.63 4.72 1.80
N THR A 97 -23.20 3.89 2.75
CA THR A 97 -23.41 2.43 2.75
C THR A 97 -24.72 2.06 3.45
N LYS A 98 -25.21 0.83 3.19
CA LYS A 98 -26.49 0.33 3.75
C LYS A 98 -26.42 0.13 5.27
N ASP A 99 -25.26 -0.21 5.81
CA ASP A 99 -24.98 -0.36 7.24
C ASP A 99 -24.82 0.99 7.96
N LEU A 100 -24.89 2.11 7.23
CA LEU A 100 -24.79 3.47 7.76
C LEU A 100 -23.48 3.74 8.53
N GLN A 101 -22.40 2.99 8.23
CA GLN A 101 -21.05 3.26 8.71
C GLN A 101 -20.34 4.31 7.84
N ASP A 102 -20.52 4.25 6.52
CA ASP A 102 -20.12 5.30 5.58
C ASP A 102 -21.32 6.23 5.33
N LEU A 103 -21.18 7.50 5.72
CA LEU A 103 -22.21 8.55 5.68
C LEU A 103 -21.86 9.65 4.67
N SER A 104 -21.07 9.28 3.66
CA SER A 104 -20.54 10.20 2.66
C SER A 104 -21.60 10.72 1.69
N ILE A 105 -21.39 11.95 1.25
CA ILE A 105 -22.14 12.55 0.13
C ILE A 105 -21.20 12.82 -1.04
N ARG A 106 -21.75 12.91 -2.24
CA ARG A 106 -21.01 13.20 -3.47
C ARG A 106 -21.49 14.53 -4.05
N ILE A 107 -20.56 15.41 -4.37
CA ILE A 107 -20.83 16.57 -5.22
C ILE A 107 -20.66 16.11 -6.67
N ILE A 108 -21.71 16.21 -7.49
CA ILE A 108 -21.74 15.62 -8.85
C ILE A 108 -20.82 16.38 -9.81
N SER A 109 -20.91 17.72 -9.80
CA SER A 109 -20.08 18.60 -10.63
C SER A 109 -19.56 19.74 -9.77
N THR A 110 -18.23 19.85 -9.66
CA THR A 110 -17.56 20.84 -8.82
C THR A 110 -17.29 22.16 -9.55
N THR A 111 -17.36 23.25 -8.79
CA THR A 111 -17.11 24.63 -9.20
C THR A 111 -16.14 25.27 -8.21
N LEU A 112 -15.48 26.37 -8.57
CA LEU A 112 -14.52 27.05 -7.67
C LEU A 112 -15.17 27.51 -6.35
N ASN A 113 -16.47 27.82 -6.38
CA ASN A 113 -17.23 28.25 -5.20
C ASN A 113 -17.58 27.09 -4.25
N ASP A 114 -17.30 25.84 -4.63
CA ASP A 114 -17.45 24.69 -3.74
C ASP A 114 -16.23 24.51 -2.82
N SER A 115 -15.17 25.28 -3.06
CA SER A 115 -13.97 25.29 -2.22
C SER A 115 -14.30 25.89 -0.86
N GLY A 116 -13.99 25.17 0.21
CA GLY A 116 -14.34 25.58 1.56
C GLY A 116 -14.37 24.41 2.53
N THR A 117 -14.91 24.66 3.72
CA THR A 117 -14.96 23.69 4.81
C THR A 117 -16.35 23.10 4.94
N TYR A 118 -16.42 21.78 4.98
CA TYR A 118 -17.63 21.00 5.17
C TYR A 118 -17.59 20.29 6.52
N LEU A 119 -18.71 20.23 7.21
CA LEU A 119 -18.84 19.59 8.51
C LEU A 119 -19.88 18.48 8.44
N CYS A 120 -19.47 17.26 8.79
CA CYS A 120 -20.36 16.11 8.93
C CYS A 120 -20.68 15.91 10.40
N ASN A 121 -21.94 16.14 10.80
CA ASN A 121 -22.43 15.84 12.15
C ASN A 121 -23.27 14.58 12.13
N VAL A 122 -22.72 13.53 12.74
CA VAL A 122 -23.35 12.21 12.88
C VAL A 122 -23.98 12.11 14.25
N TYR A 123 -25.24 11.69 14.28
CA TYR A 123 -26.02 11.40 15.47
C TYR A 123 -26.47 9.96 15.40
N ARG A 124 -26.14 9.16 16.41
CA ARG A 124 -26.57 7.77 16.53
C ARG A 124 -27.28 7.56 17.84
N GLN A 125 -28.45 6.96 17.77
CA GLN A 125 -29.20 6.48 18.94
C GLN A 125 -29.19 4.95 18.89
N PHE A 126 -28.45 4.33 19.80
CA PHE A 126 -28.41 2.88 19.91
C PHE A 126 -29.66 2.39 20.64
N LYS A 127 -30.19 1.25 20.22
CA LYS A 127 -31.31 0.60 20.90
C LYS A 127 -30.80 -0.64 21.63
N PHE A 128 -30.70 -0.56 22.95
CA PHE A 128 -30.51 -1.72 23.82
C PHE A 128 -31.80 -1.97 24.60
N ASP A 129 -31.97 -3.17 25.15
CA ASP A 129 -33.21 -3.58 25.82
C ASP A 129 -33.61 -2.66 26.97
N ASN A 130 -32.61 -2.11 27.70
CA ASN A 130 -32.84 -1.35 28.94
C ASN A 130 -32.45 0.13 28.86
N TYR A 131 -31.82 0.59 27.79
CA TYR A 131 -31.35 1.98 27.65
C TYR A 131 -31.07 2.34 26.19
N GLU A 132 -31.19 3.63 25.86
CA GLU A 132 -30.95 4.15 24.50
C GLU A 132 -29.88 5.25 24.51
N PRO A 133 -28.58 4.90 24.48
CA PRO A 133 -27.53 5.89 24.54
C PRO A 133 -27.40 6.61 23.18
N VAL A 134 -27.06 7.91 23.26
CA VAL A 134 -26.84 8.76 22.10
C VAL A 134 -25.35 9.04 21.93
N PHE A 135 -24.87 8.91 20.69
CA PHE A 135 -23.50 9.22 20.30
C PHE A 135 -23.50 10.30 19.22
N THR A 136 -22.60 11.27 19.37
CA THR A 136 -22.44 12.37 18.42
C THR A 136 -21.00 12.50 17.98
N LEU A 137 -20.77 12.64 16.68
CA LEU A 137 -19.46 12.83 16.08
C LEU A 137 -19.51 13.96 15.06
N SER A 138 -18.54 14.85 15.11
CA SER A 138 -18.36 15.93 14.13
C SER A 138 -17.02 15.76 13.43
N LYS A 139 -17.03 15.67 12.10
CA LYS A 139 -15.83 15.61 11.26
C LYS A 139 -15.79 16.80 10.32
N GLU A 140 -14.67 17.50 10.32
CA GLU A 140 -14.41 18.65 9.44
C GLU A 140 -13.58 18.21 8.24
N ILE A 141 -14.00 18.62 7.04
CA ILE A 141 -13.35 18.32 5.77
C ILE A 141 -13.15 19.61 4.99
N THR A 142 -11.90 19.99 4.74
CA THR A 142 -11.57 21.16 3.91
C THR A 142 -11.31 20.72 2.48
N VAL A 143 -12.13 21.22 1.56
CA VAL A 143 -12.04 20.91 0.13
C VAL A 143 -11.45 22.09 -0.63
N GLN A 144 -10.49 21.79 -1.50
CA GLN A 144 -9.83 22.72 -2.40
C GLN A 144 -10.08 22.31 -3.85
N VAL A 145 -10.78 23.17 -4.58
CA VAL A 145 -11.08 22.94 -6.01
C VAL A 145 -10.00 23.61 -6.86
N LYS A 146 -9.18 22.81 -7.55
CA LYS A 146 -8.10 23.25 -8.43
C LYS A 146 -8.50 23.13 -9.90
N LYS A 147 -7.89 23.92 -10.78
CA LYS A 147 -8.14 23.82 -12.24
C LYS A 147 -7.46 22.60 -12.89
N GLN A 148 -6.40 22.07 -12.27
CA GLN A 148 -5.60 20.96 -12.79
C GLN A 148 -5.25 19.98 -11.67
N VAL A 149 -4.94 18.74 -12.04
CA VAL A 149 -4.53 17.66 -11.13
C VAL A 149 -3.13 17.96 -10.57
N SER A 150 -3.01 18.13 -9.25
CA SER A 150 -1.74 17.95 -8.55
C SER A 150 -1.43 16.44 -8.56
N ARG A 151 -0.31 16.02 -9.14
CA ARG A 151 0.14 14.63 -8.97
C ARG A 151 0.65 14.44 -7.55
N ASP A 152 0.26 13.34 -6.90
CA ASP A 152 0.79 12.99 -5.59
C ASP A 152 2.30 12.76 -5.69
N ILE A 153 3.06 13.65 -5.05
CA ILE A 153 4.53 13.59 -5.01
C ILE A 153 5.02 12.24 -4.46
N THR A 154 4.27 11.64 -3.53
CA THR A 154 4.57 10.34 -2.94
C THR A 154 4.53 9.22 -3.98
N SER A 155 3.54 9.23 -4.88
CA SER A 155 3.43 8.23 -5.94
C SER A 155 4.55 8.38 -6.97
N MET A 156 4.93 9.62 -7.29
CA MET A 156 6.06 9.86 -8.20
C MET A 156 7.38 9.40 -7.57
N TYR A 157 7.57 9.64 -6.27
CA TYR A 157 8.78 9.24 -5.55
C TYR A 157 8.90 7.72 -5.39
N SER A 158 7.81 7.01 -5.09
CA SER A 158 7.85 5.54 -4.94
C SER A 158 8.22 4.83 -6.26
N GLU A 159 7.74 5.35 -7.39
CA GLU A 159 8.12 4.84 -8.71
C GLU A 159 9.61 5.03 -8.98
N MET A 160 10.13 6.24 -8.74
CA MET A 160 11.56 6.55 -8.95
C MET A 160 12.47 5.75 -8.02
N THR A 161 12.10 5.62 -6.75
CA THR A 161 12.88 4.83 -5.78
C THR A 161 12.87 3.34 -6.10
N MET A 162 11.75 2.78 -6.59
CA MET A 162 11.70 1.40 -7.08
C MET A 162 12.73 1.17 -8.18
N TYR A 163 12.75 2.00 -9.23
CA TYR A 163 13.72 1.84 -10.32
C TYR A 163 15.17 2.05 -9.84
N ALA A 164 15.43 3.01 -8.96
CA ALA A 164 16.76 3.26 -8.43
C ALA A 164 17.30 2.04 -7.64
N VAL A 165 16.47 1.43 -6.79
CA VAL A 165 16.84 0.23 -6.03
C VAL A 165 17.09 -0.95 -6.98
N LEU A 166 16.26 -1.14 -8.00
CA LEU A 166 16.46 -2.21 -8.99
C LEU A 166 17.79 -2.04 -9.73
N ILE A 167 18.11 -0.84 -10.23
CA ILE A 167 19.37 -0.57 -10.93
C ILE A 167 20.56 -0.81 -10.00
N PHE A 168 20.51 -0.32 -8.76
CA PHE A 168 21.60 -0.52 -7.80
C PHE A 168 21.83 -2.01 -7.49
N LEU A 169 20.77 -2.77 -7.23
CA LEU A 169 20.86 -4.21 -6.95
C LEU A 169 21.38 -5.00 -8.16
N THR A 170 20.95 -4.65 -9.38
CA THR A 170 21.46 -5.31 -10.59
C THR A 170 22.94 -5.04 -10.82
N LEU A 171 23.40 -3.80 -10.65
CA LEU A 171 24.83 -3.46 -10.74
C LEU A 171 25.65 -4.17 -9.67
N TRP A 172 25.16 -4.23 -8.44
CA TRP A 172 25.80 -4.98 -7.35
C TRP A 172 25.95 -6.46 -7.71
N LEU A 173 24.89 -7.10 -8.18
CA LEU A 173 24.92 -8.51 -8.60
C LEU A 173 25.87 -8.73 -9.78
N LEU A 174 25.93 -7.82 -10.75
CA LEU A 174 26.88 -7.90 -11.86
C LEU A 174 28.32 -7.82 -11.37
N VAL A 175 28.62 -6.94 -10.40
CA VAL A 175 29.95 -6.84 -9.79
C VAL A 175 30.32 -8.15 -9.08
N GLU A 176 29.42 -8.70 -8.26
CA GLU A 176 29.63 -9.99 -7.59
C GLU A 176 29.81 -11.14 -8.58
N MET A 177 29.02 -11.17 -9.66
CA MET A 177 29.15 -12.17 -10.72
C MET A 177 30.49 -12.06 -11.45
N ILE A 178 30.94 -10.86 -11.80
CA ILE A 178 32.24 -10.63 -12.45
C ILE A 178 33.39 -10.96 -11.49
N TYR A 179 33.27 -10.58 -10.21
CA TYR A 179 34.26 -10.87 -9.18
C TYR A 179 34.40 -12.38 -8.96
N CYS A 180 33.27 -13.09 -8.77
CA CYS A 180 33.25 -14.54 -8.65
C CYS A 180 33.80 -15.23 -9.90
N TYR A 181 33.39 -14.79 -11.09
CA TYR A 181 33.87 -15.33 -12.35
C TYR A 181 35.41 -15.22 -12.46
N ARG A 182 35.96 -14.02 -12.22
CA ARG A 182 37.42 -13.80 -12.24
C ARG A 182 38.16 -14.59 -11.16
N LYS A 183 37.53 -14.80 -10.00
CA LYS A 183 38.14 -15.59 -8.92
C LYS A 183 38.20 -17.08 -9.28
N VAL A 184 37.12 -17.62 -9.83
CA VAL A 184 37.04 -19.02 -10.28
C VAL A 184 37.98 -19.25 -11.45
N SER A 185 38.03 -18.37 -12.45
CA SER A 185 38.93 -18.52 -13.60
C SER A 185 40.41 -18.59 -13.16
N LYS A 186 40.82 -17.73 -12.20
CA LYS A 186 42.16 -17.78 -11.60
C LYS A 186 42.40 -19.01 -10.71
N ALA A 187 41.36 -19.65 -10.22
CA ALA A 187 41.48 -20.90 -9.49
C ALA A 187 41.65 -22.08 -10.46
N ASP A 188 40.87 -22.12 -11.54
CA ASP A 188 40.97 -23.13 -12.61
C ASP A 188 42.35 -23.12 -13.28
N GLU A 189 42.89 -21.94 -13.61
CA GLU A 189 44.27 -21.82 -14.16
C GLU A 189 45.32 -22.43 -13.22
N ARG A 190 45.19 -22.23 -11.90
CA ARG A 190 46.11 -22.78 -10.90
C ARG A 190 45.94 -24.28 -10.68
N VAL A 191 44.72 -24.79 -10.81
CA VAL A 191 44.44 -26.23 -10.79
C VAL A 191 45.02 -26.89 -12.03
N GLN A 192 44.88 -26.29 -13.22
CA GLN A 192 45.49 -26.86 -14.42
C GLN A 192 47.03 -26.89 -14.32
N SER A 193 47.65 -25.83 -13.80
CA SER A 193 49.12 -25.79 -13.62
C SER A 193 49.63 -26.82 -12.61
N ASN A 194 48.90 -27.03 -11.51
CA ASN A 194 49.32 -28.00 -10.48
C ASN A 194 49.19 -29.45 -11.00
N VAL A 195 48.16 -29.77 -11.78
CA VAL A 195 47.99 -31.10 -12.38
C VAL A 195 49.10 -31.39 -13.40
N THR A 196 49.52 -30.40 -14.19
CA THR A 196 50.69 -30.57 -15.08
C THR A 196 52.00 -30.79 -14.33
N ASP A 197 52.17 -30.22 -13.14
CA ASP A 197 53.36 -30.42 -12.31
C ASP A 197 53.43 -31.85 -11.73
N TYR A 198 52.28 -32.44 -11.35
CA TYR A 198 52.20 -33.85 -10.94
C TYR A 198 52.43 -34.85 -12.08
N LEU A 199 52.14 -34.47 -13.33
CA LEU A 199 52.37 -35.31 -14.50
C LEU A 199 53.80 -35.20 -15.05
N ALA A 200 54.61 -34.25 -14.56
CA ALA A 200 56.02 -34.14 -14.87
C ALA A 200 56.84 -35.17 -14.05
N ILE A 201 56.76 -36.45 -14.43
CA ILE A 201 57.62 -37.51 -13.89
C ILE A 201 59.06 -37.30 -14.41
N PRO A 202 60.09 -37.09 -13.56
CA PRO A 202 61.46 -37.08 -14.03
C PRO A 202 61.93 -38.52 -14.27
N THR A 203 61.93 -38.95 -15.53
CA THR A 203 62.60 -40.20 -15.93
C THR A 203 64.10 -39.98 -16.03
N LYS A 204 64.84 -40.22 -14.94
CA LYS A 204 66.29 -40.42 -15.03
C LYS A 204 66.67 -41.81 -14.53
N HIS A 205 66.48 -42.77 -15.41
CA HIS A 205 66.93 -44.15 -15.25
C HIS A 205 68.41 -44.25 -15.68
N ARG A 206 69.28 -44.51 -14.70
CA ARG A 206 70.41 -45.47 -14.72
C ARG A 206 71.24 -45.62 -16.02
N SER A 207 72.51 -45.19 -16.00
CA SER A 207 73.62 -45.90 -16.67
C SER A 207 74.88 -45.91 -15.80
N ASN A 208 75.32 -47.13 -15.43
CA ASN A 208 76.54 -47.44 -14.70
C ASN A 208 77.79 -47.36 -15.61
N LYS A 209 78.89 -46.85 -15.04
CA LYS A 209 80.33 -47.18 -15.18
C LYS A 209 80.90 -47.65 -16.54
N ALA A 210 81.94 -46.96 -17.00
CA ALA A 210 83.23 -47.55 -17.39
C ALA A 210 84.36 -46.49 -17.41
N VAL A 211 85.49 -46.84 -16.81
CA VAL A 211 86.77 -46.10 -16.73
C VAL A 211 87.58 -46.32 -18.02
N PRO A 212 88.42 -45.36 -18.49
CA PRO A 212 89.55 -45.69 -19.34
C PRO A 212 90.86 -45.63 -18.57
N GLY A 213 91.64 -46.70 -18.70
CA GLY A 213 93.01 -46.82 -18.24
C GLY A 213 94.02 -46.13 -19.15
N SER A 214 95.21 -46.01 -18.56
CA SER A 214 96.51 -45.67 -19.11
C SER A 214 96.83 -46.22 -20.51
N HIS A 215 97.40 -45.37 -21.36
CA HIS A 215 98.78 -45.50 -21.86
C HIS A 215 99.28 -44.15 -22.38
#